data_AF-A0A6G6YTH4-F1
#
_entry.id   AF-A0A6G6YTH4-F1
#
_cell.length_a   1.000
_cell.length_b   1.000
_cell.length_c   1.000
_cell.angle_alpha   90.00
_cell.angle_beta   90.00
_cell.angle_gamma   90.00
#
_symmetry.space_group_name_H-M   'P 1'
#
loop_
_entity.id
_entity.type
_entity.pdbx_description
1 polymer ?
#
loop_
_entity_poly.entity_id
_entity_poly.type
_entity_poly.pdbx_seq_one_letter_code
_entity_poly.pdbx_strand_id
1 'polypeptide(L)'
;MTSKSLGPKELADHASAIGYLCIYYAELESILTQLISRMAGLKGETFDLFANQIDLAKKLTLARGLAVSRKAPTDWYTDLDSILVDIQSHIMPKRNRYVHDGWRVTMVDTIVLRRTEKTRVEKPQSHKPPALTTREYTNTSAADIWDLSKDLIAVRDGLLILDDGFHSLQFRETPQLLPQQLRDQMIARRKAPKANSKAARSRTSASPV
;
A
#
# COMPACT_ATOMS: atom_id res chain seq x y z
N MET A 1 29.78 -6.58 21.71
CA MET A 1 29.24 -5.26 21.32
C MET A 1 27.73 -5.31 21.54
N THR A 2 27.20 -4.65 22.57
CA THR A 2 25.75 -4.54 22.77
C THR A 2 25.18 -3.58 21.72
N SER A 3 24.30 -4.06 20.84
CA SER A 3 23.65 -3.18 19.87
C SER A 3 22.90 -2.08 20.63
N LYS A 4 23.23 -0.83 20.33
CA LYS A 4 22.54 0.32 20.92
C LYS A 4 21.14 0.36 20.30
N SER A 5 20.12 -0.06 21.06
CA SER A 5 18.73 0.13 20.67
C SER A 5 18.37 1.61 20.85
N LEU A 6 17.89 2.25 19.78
CA LEU A 6 17.40 3.63 19.80
C LEU A 6 15.96 3.76 20.34
N GLY A 7 15.32 2.65 20.75
CA GLY A 7 13.95 2.64 21.26
C GLY A 7 13.55 1.37 22.01
N PRO A 8 12.25 1.22 22.35
CA PRO A 8 11.70 0.00 22.94
C PRO A 8 12.00 -1.21 22.06
N LYS A 9 12.45 -2.32 22.66
CA LYS A 9 12.79 -3.54 21.91
C LYS A 9 11.57 -4.12 21.18
N GLU A 10 10.39 -3.86 21.72
CA GLU A 10 9.09 -4.25 21.21
C GLU A 10 8.77 -3.63 19.84
N LEU A 11 9.43 -2.52 19.47
CA LEU A 11 9.27 -1.88 18.15
C LEU A 11 10.28 -2.36 17.11
N ALA A 12 11.29 -3.16 17.49
CA ALA A 12 12.35 -3.55 16.56
C ALA A 12 11.80 -4.34 15.36
N ASP A 13 10.84 -5.25 15.60
CA ASP A 13 10.23 -6.06 14.56
C ASP A 13 9.32 -5.22 13.65
N HIS A 14 8.55 -4.29 14.21
CA HIS A 14 7.74 -3.34 13.44
C HIS A 14 8.60 -2.42 12.59
N ALA A 15 9.68 -1.88 13.16
CA ALA A 15 10.61 -1.02 12.44
C ALA A 15 11.25 -1.76 11.27
N SER A 16 11.66 -3.02 11.49
CA SER A 16 12.19 -3.88 10.43
C SER A 16 11.15 -4.13 9.34
N ALA A 17 9.94 -4.54 9.70
CA ALA A 17 8.87 -4.79 8.75
C ALA A 17 8.50 -3.53 7.93
N ILE A 18 8.43 -2.36 8.58
CA ILE A 18 8.20 -1.08 7.91
C ILE A 18 9.35 -0.73 6.97
N GLY A 19 10.59 -0.98 7.38
CA GLY A 19 11.78 -0.76 6.55
C GLY A 19 11.71 -1.55 5.24
N TYR A 20 11.44 -2.86 5.33
CA TYR A 20 11.27 -3.71 4.15
C TYR A 20 10.07 -3.28 3.30
N LEU A 21 8.93 -2.95 3.93
CA LEU A 21 7.76 -2.43 3.22
C LEU A 21 8.11 -1.18 2.39
N CYS A 22 8.91 -0.25 2.95
CA CYS A 22 9.35 0.95 2.25
C CYS A 22 10.29 0.64 1.07
N ILE A 23 11.21 -0.32 1.23
CA ILE A 23 12.14 -0.76 0.16
C ILE A 23 11.34 -1.34 -1.00
N TYR A 24 10.47 -2.32 -0.74
CA TYR A 24 9.65 -2.94 -1.80
C TYR A 24 8.69 -1.94 -2.46
N TYR A 25 8.25 -0.92 -1.72
CA TYR A 25 7.39 0.12 -2.26
C TYR A 25 8.15 1.04 -3.23
N ALA A 26 9.41 1.35 -2.92
CA ALA A 26 10.27 2.08 -3.84
C ALA A 26 10.61 1.27 -5.10
N GLU A 27 10.84 -0.05 -4.96
CA GLU A 27 11.02 -0.95 -6.11
C GLU A 27 9.78 -0.98 -7.02
N LEU A 28 8.59 -1.12 -6.44
CA LEU A 28 7.31 -1.06 -7.17
C LEU A 28 7.20 0.23 -7.99
N GLU A 29 7.53 1.37 -7.37
CA GLU A 29 7.48 2.68 -8.03
C GLU A 29 8.49 2.80 -9.18
N SER A 30 9.69 2.23 -9.01
CA SER A 30 10.70 2.16 -10.07
C SER A 30 10.21 1.32 -11.25
N ILE A 31 9.65 0.14 -11.00
CA ILE A 31 9.12 -0.74 -12.04
C ILE A 31 7.98 -0.07 -12.80
N LEU A 32 7.05 0.59 -12.09
CA LEU A 32 5.98 1.33 -12.75
C LEU A 32 6.52 2.47 -13.61
N THR A 33 7.57 3.16 -13.16
CA THR A 33 8.24 4.21 -13.93
C THR A 33 8.85 3.66 -15.22
N GLN A 34 9.48 2.49 -15.16
CA GLN A 34 10.04 1.80 -16.33
C GLN A 34 8.95 1.39 -17.33
N LEU A 35 7.83 0.84 -16.84
CA LEU A 35 6.69 0.49 -17.68
C LEU A 35 6.11 1.74 -18.37
N ILE A 36 5.95 2.85 -17.64
CA ILE A 36 5.51 4.14 -18.20
C ILE A 36 6.50 4.64 -19.25
N SER A 37 7.80 4.62 -18.98
CA SER A 37 8.87 4.97 -19.93
C SER A 37 8.72 4.18 -21.23
N ARG A 38 8.57 2.85 -21.12
CA ARG A 38 8.43 1.94 -22.27
C ARG A 38 7.16 2.19 -23.07
N MET A 39 6.02 2.37 -22.39
CA MET A 39 4.75 2.72 -23.05
C MET A 39 4.82 4.10 -23.69
N ALA A 40 5.48 5.08 -23.07
CA ALA A 40 5.63 6.41 -23.65
C ALA A 40 6.63 6.44 -24.81
N GLY A 41 7.57 5.49 -24.86
CA GLY A 41 8.69 5.53 -25.79
C GLY A 41 9.72 6.61 -25.42
N LEU A 42 9.78 6.98 -24.14
CA LEU A 42 10.65 8.02 -23.60
C LEU A 42 11.77 7.36 -22.79
N LYS A 43 13.01 7.80 -22.97
CA LYS A 43 14.17 7.34 -22.21
C LYS A 43 15.13 8.50 -21.95
N GLY A 44 15.98 8.33 -20.95
CA GLY A 44 17.08 9.26 -20.65
C GLY A 44 16.81 10.14 -19.42
N GLU A 45 17.87 10.83 -18.99
CA GLU A 45 17.94 11.55 -17.72
C GLU A 45 16.80 12.56 -17.52
N THR A 46 16.40 13.28 -18.56
CA THR A 46 15.29 14.25 -18.49
C THR A 46 13.96 13.58 -18.13
N PHE A 47 13.70 12.38 -18.69
CA PHE A 47 12.50 11.63 -18.35
C PHE A 47 12.57 11.11 -16.92
N ASP A 48 13.73 10.59 -16.50
CA ASP A 48 13.91 10.07 -15.14
C ASP A 48 13.73 11.18 -14.09
N LEU A 49 14.28 12.37 -14.35
CA LEU A 49 14.07 13.55 -13.52
C LEU A 49 12.59 13.92 -13.44
N PHE A 50 11.90 13.96 -14.57
CA PHE A 50 10.46 14.24 -14.60
C PHE A 50 9.64 13.19 -13.85
N ALA A 51 9.87 11.91 -14.14
CA ALA A 51 9.13 10.80 -13.54
C ALA A 51 9.35 10.70 -12.02
N ASN A 52 10.55 11.05 -11.52
CA ASN A 52 10.84 11.09 -10.10
C ASN A 52 10.12 12.21 -9.34
N GLN A 53 9.63 13.26 -10.02
CA GLN A 53 8.82 14.32 -9.40
C GLN A 53 7.32 13.96 -9.34
N ILE A 54 6.91 12.90 -10.03
CA ILE A 54 5.50 12.49 -10.09
C ILE A 54 5.24 11.47 -8.98
N ASP A 55 4.27 11.77 -8.12
CA ASP A 55 3.82 10.84 -7.10
C ASP A 55 3.23 9.55 -7.71
N LEU A 56 3.28 8.46 -6.93
CA LEU A 56 2.79 7.15 -7.39
C LEU A 56 1.33 7.20 -7.87
N ALA A 57 0.46 7.97 -7.22
CA ALA A 57 -0.97 8.05 -7.60
C ALA A 57 -1.16 8.57 -9.03
N LYS A 58 -0.41 9.62 -9.38
CA LYS A 58 -0.37 10.16 -10.75
C LYS A 58 0.27 9.17 -11.71
N LYS A 59 1.34 8.47 -11.31
CA LYS A 59 1.94 7.39 -12.14
C LYS A 59 0.91 6.30 -12.48
N LEU A 60 0.06 5.87 -11.54
CA LEU A 60 -1.00 4.90 -11.83
C LEU A 60 -1.98 5.42 -12.89
N THR A 61 -2.38 6.69 -12.78
CA THR A 61 -3.26 7.34 -13.77
C THR A 61 -2.59 7.44 -15.15
N LEU A 62 -1.31 7.80 -15.18
CA LEU A 62 -0.52 7.87 -16.42
C LEU A 62 -0.39 6.50 -17.08
N ALA A 63 -0.08 5.45 -16.32
CA ALA A 63 0.03 4.09 -16.84
C ALA A 63 -1.28 3.63 -17.50
N ARG A 64 -2.43 3.89 -16.86
CA ARG A 64 -3.75 3.58 -17.41
C ARG A 64 -4.00 4.34 -18.71
N GLY A 65 -3.74 5.66 -18.74
CA GLY A 65 -3.94 6.48 -19.92
C GLY A 65 -3.04 6.06 -21.10
N LEU A 66 -1.78 5.73 -20.82
CA LEU A 66 -0.83 5.25 -21.82
C LEU A 66 -1.23 3.89 -22.39
N ALA A 67 -1.71 2.96 -21.57
CA ALA A 67 -2.19 1.66 -22.05
C ALA A 67 -3.36 1.81 -23.04
N VAL A 68 -4.31 2.70 -22.75
CA VAL A 68 -5.42 3.04 -23.66
C VAL A 68 -4.90 3.70 -24.94
N SER A 69 -4.01 4.68 -24.81
CA SER A 69 -3.42 5.39 -25.96
C SER A 69 -2.66 4.44 -26.89
N ARG A 70 -1.97 3.43 -26.33
CA ARG A 70 -1.27 2.38 -27.07
C ARG A 70 -2.17 1.27 -27.59
N LYS A 71 -3.48 1.34 -27.34
CA LYS A 71 -4.46 0.31 -27.72
C LYS A 71 -4.02 -1.08 -27.24
N ALA A 72 -3.56 -1.15 -25.98
CA ALA A 72 -3.12 -2.40 -25.40
C ALA A 72 -4.25 -3.47 -25.50
N PRO A 73 -3.92 -4.75 -25.71
CA PRO A 73 -4.91 -5.82 -25.76
C PRO A 73 -5.77 -5.84 -24.50
N THR A 74 -7.07 -6.15 -24.66
CA THR A 74 -8.06 -6.10 -23.57
C THR A 74 -7.64 -6.91 -22.34
N ASP A 75 -7.09 -8.11 -22.53
CA ASP A 75 -6.70 -8.99 -21.43
C ASP A 75 -5.51 -8.44 -20.65
N TRP A 76 -4.49 -7.94 -21.36
CA TRP A 76 -3.33 -7.30 -20.73
C TRP A 76 -3.74 -6.01 -20.01
N TYR A 77 -4.62 -5.20 -20.61
CA TYR A 77 -5.14 -3.99 -19.98
C TYR A 77 -5.95 -4.32 -18.71
N THR A 78 -6.76 -5.38 -18.74
CA THR A 78 -7.56 -5.82 -17.60
C THR A 78 -6.68 -6.25 -16.42
N ASP A 79 -5.57 -6.93 -16.72
CA ASP A 79 -4.55 -7.29 -15.74
C ASP A 79 -3.83 -6.06 -15.18
N LEU A 80 -3.41 -5.14 -16.05
CA LEU A 80 -2.79 -3.89 -15.61
C LEU A 80 -3.72 -3.11 -14.71
N ASP A 81 -4.95 -2.83 -15.15
CA ASP A 81 -5.93 -2.07 -14.38
C ASP A 81 -6.20 -2.75 -13.03
N SER A 82 -6.22 -4.08 -13.03
CA SER A 82 -6.34 -4.83 -11.78
C SER A 82 -5.19 -4.55 -10.81
N ILE A 83 -3.95 -4.54 -11.29
CA ILE A 83 -2.80 -4.20 -10.44
C ILE A 83 -2.92 -2.77 -9.93
N LEU A 84 -3.18 -1.82 -10.83
CA LEU A 84 -3.27 -0.41 -10.47
C LEU A 84 -4.35 -0.15 -9.41
N VAL A 85 -5.50 -0.80 -9.52
CA VAL A 85 -6.57 -0.72 -8.52
C VAL A 85 -6.15 -1.32 -7.18
N ASP A 86 -5.44 -2.45 -7.17
CA ASP A 86 -4.97 -3.07 -5.92
C ASP A 86 -3.92 -2.18 -5.22
N ILE A 87 -3.00 -1.59 -5.98
CA ILE A 87 -2.04 -0.60 -5.45
C ILE A 87 -2.78 0.58 -4.81
N GLN A 88 -3.71 1.19 -5.55
CA GLN A 88 -4.40 2.41 -5.13
C GLN A 88 -5.32 2.19 -3.93
N SER A 89 -6.08 1.09 -3.92
CA SER A 89 -7.14 0.87 -2.93
C SER A 89 -6.68 0.09 -1.70
N HIS A 90 -5.62 -0.72 -1.82
CA HIS A 90 -5.18 -1.64 -0.77
C HIS A 90 -3.79 -1.28 -0.24
N ILE A 91 -2.78 -1.27 -1.13
CA ILE A 91 -1.38 -1.15 -0.76
C ILE A 91 -1.07 0.26 -0.23
N MET A 92 -1.33 1.31 -1.03
CA MET A 92 -0.98 2.69 -0.68
C MET A 92 -1.61 3.14 0.64
N PRO A 93 -2.93 2.94 0.89
CA PRO A 93 -3.53 3.41 2.12
C PRO A 93 -2.97 2.70 3.35
N LYS A 94 -2.76 1.38 3.30
CA LYS A 94 -2.22 0.62 4.43
C LYS A 94 -0.76 0.98 4.70
N ARG A 95 0.07 1.06 3.66
CA ARG A 95 1.48 1.48 3.78
C ARG A 95 1.57 2.87 4.41
N ASN A 96 0.77 3.82 3.92
CA ASN A 96 0.77 5.18 4.49
C ASN A 96 0.39 5.16 5.97
N ARG A 97 -0.57 4.33 6.38
CA ARG A 97 -0.91 4.16 7.80
C ARG A 97 0.25 3.57 8.59
N TYR A 98 0.90 2.51 8.12
CA TYR A 98 2.01 1.90 8.87
C TYR A 98 3.22 2.84 8.98
N VAL A 99 3.51 3.63 7.95
CA VAL A 99 4.67 4.53 7.93
C VAL A 99 4.41 5.84 8.69
N HIS A 100 3.20 6.41 8.60
CA HIS A 100 2.93 7.78 9.06
C HIS A 100 2.07 7.88 10.31
N ASP A 101 1.38 6.82 10.74
CA ASP A 101 0.68 6.86 12.03
C ASP A 101 1.70 6.82 13.19
N GLY A 102 1.29 7.28 14.38
CA GLY A 102 2.15 7.23 15.56
C GLY A 102 2.22 5.82 16.14
N TRP A 103 3.39 5.38 16.62
CA TRP A 103 3.56 4.10 17.28
C TRP A 103 3.75 4.27 18.79
N ARG A 104 3.10 3.43 19.61
CA ARG A 104 3.25 3.42 21.07
C ARG A 104 3.34 2.00 21.60
N VAL A 105 4.19 1.80 22.60
CA VAL A 105 4.24 0.56 23.38
C VAL A 105 3.50 0.80 24.69
N THR A 106 2.58 -0.09 25.04
CA THR A 106 1.92 -0.04 26.35
C THR A 106 2.85 -0.57 27.43
N MET A 107 2.87 0.08 28.60
CA MET A 107 3.61 -0.38 29.78
C MET A 107 3.10 -1.74 30.29
N VAL A 108 1.81 -2.00 30.07
CA VAL A 108 1.13 -3.24 30.43
C VAL A 108 1.05 -4.11 29.18
N ASP A 109 1.51 -5.35 29.27
CA ASP A 109 1.48 -6.39 28.21
C ASP A 109 2.39 -6.16 26.99
N THR A 110 3.23 -5.12 26.98
CA THR A 110 4.20 -4.84 25.87
C THR A 110 3.55 -4.81 24.48
N ILE A 111 2.28 -4.40 24.41
CA ILE A 111 1.51 -4.38 23.16
C ILE A 111 1.89 -3.13 22.36
N VAL A 112 2.13 -3.33 21.06
CA VAL A 112 2.39 -2.25 20.11
C VAL A 112 1.07 -1.75 19.52
N LEU A 113 0.77 -0.48 19.80
CA LEU A 113 -0.42 0.20 19.31
C LEU A 113 -0.05 1.22 18.24
N ARG A 114 -0.76 1.16 17.11
CA ARG A 114 -0.76 2.21 16.10
C ARG A 114 -1.83 3.25 16.44
N ARG A 115 -1.41 4.50 16.57
CA ARG A 115 -2.24 5.66 16.90
C ARG A 115 -2.56 6.44 15.63
N THR A 116 -3.83 6.48 15.28
CA THR A 116 -4.37 7.32 14.22
C THR A 116 -5.00 8.58 14.81
N GLU A 117 -4.67 9.75 14.28
CA GLU A 117 -5.36 11.00 14.60
C GLU A 117 -6.63 11.11 13.77
N LYS A 118 -7.76 11.30 14.44
CA LYS A 118 -9.07 11.37 13.81
C LYS A 118 -10.05 12.08 14.71
N THR A 119 -10.55 13.22 14.25
CA THR A 119 -11.58 13.99 14.96
C THR A 119 -12.95 13.50 14.52
N ARG A 120 -13.69 12.90 15.45
CA ARG A 120 -15.08 12.46 15.24
C ARG A 120 -15.93 12.88 16.43
N VAL A 121 -17.00 13.61 16.13
CA VAL A 121 -18.08 13.83 17.10
C VAL A 121 -19.03 12.64 16.98
N GLU A 122 -19.21 11.89 18.05
CA GLU A 122 -20.21 10.83 18.09
C GLU A 122 -21.62 11.44 18.02
N LYS A 123 -22.53 10.76 17.32
CA LYS A 123 -23.93 11.19 17.28
C LYS A 123 -24.48 11.22 18.71
N PRO A 124 -25.18 12.28 19.12
CA PRO A 124 -25.78 12.35 20.43
C PRO A 124 -26.73 11.16 20.64
N GLN A 125 -26.55 10.45 21.74
CA GLN A 125 -27.52 9.45 22.22
C GLN A 125 -28.42 10.14 23.25
N SER A 126 -29.67 9.70 23.38
CA SER A 126 -30.56 10.24 24.42
C SER A 126 -29.89 10.17 25.78
N HIS A 127 -29.90 11.28 26.52
CA HIS A 127 -29.26 11.43 27.83
C HIS A 127 -27.74 11.23 27.88
N LYS A 128 -27.02 11.29 26.76
CA LYS A 128 -25.55 11.28 26.74
C LYS A 128 -25.00 12.47 25.94
N PRO A 129 -24.06 13.25 26.50
CA PRO A 129 -23.39 14.30 25.75
C PRO A 129 -22.60 13.69 24.58
N PRO A 130 -22.47 14.41 23.45
CA PRO A 130 -21.69 13.93 22.32
C PRO A 130 -20.22 13.75 22.73
N ALA A 131 -19.67 12.57 22.48
CA ALA A 131 -18.26 12.29 22.76
C ALA A 131 -17.40 12.74 21.57
N LEU A 132 -16.35 13.52 21.86
CA LEU A 132 -15.31 13.85 20.89
C LEU A 132 -14.21 12.79 20.97
N THR A 133 -14.05 12.02 19.89
CA THR A 133 -12.87 11.16 19.71
C THR A 133 -11.86 11.93 18.86
N THR A 134 -10.62 12.06 19.33
CA THR A 134 -9.51 12.69 18.58
C THR A 134 -8.43 11.70 18.16
N ARG A 135 -8.40 10.52 18.80
CA ARG A 135 -7.38 9.49 18.61
C ARG A 135 -8.03 8.12 18.60
N GLU A 136 -7.63 7.27 17.66
CA GLU A 136 -7.98 5.85 17.63
C GLU A 136 -6.68 5.04 17.79
N TYR A 137 -6.69 4.05 18.69
CA TYR A 137 -5.59 3.10 18.84
C TYR A 137 -5.99 1.76 18.23
N THR A 138 -5.10 1.18 17.43
CA THR A 138 -5.28 -0.13 16.81
C THR A 138 -4.12 -1.01 17.21
N ASN A 139 -4.40 -2.20 17.74
CA ASN A 139 -3.35 -3.21 17.90
C ASN A 139 -2.88 -3.64 16.51
N THR A 140 -1.59 -3.54 16.24
CA THR A 140 -1.01 -3.90 14.94
C THR A 140 0.24 -4.71 15.21
N SER A 141 0.26 -5.95 14.75
CA SER A 141 1.42 -6.82 14.85
C SER A 141 2.41 -6.54 13.72
N ALA A 142 3.67 -6.95 13.89
CA ALA A 142 4.64 -6.91 12.79
C ALA A 142 4.21 -7.83 11.64
N ALA A 143 3.51 -8.94 11.94
CA ALA A 143 2.98 -9.86 10.94
C ALA A 143 1.99 -9.17 9.98
N ASP A 144 1.13 -8.26 10.48
CA ASP A 144 0.21 -7.49 9.64
C ASP A 144 0.93 -6.60 8.59
N ILE A 145 2.16 -6.19 8.89
CA ILE A 145 3.02 -5.37 8.01
C ILE A 145 3.76 -6.27 7.02
N TRP A 146 4.24 -7.43 7.50
CA TRP A 146 4.85 -8.45 6.64
C TRP A 146 3.87 -9.01 5.62
N ASP A 147 2.62 -9.25 5.99
CA ASP A 147 1.60 -9.71 5.06
C ASP A 147 1.30 -8.67 3.97
N LEU A 148 1.27 -7.38 4.33
CA LEU A 148 1.21 -6.32 3.33
C LEU A 148 2.44 -6.31 2.42
N SER A 149 3.62 -6.60 2.96
CA SER A 149 4.87 -6.66 2.19
C SER A 149 4.83 -7.83 1.19
N LYS A 150 4.25 -8.98 1.55
CA LYS A 150 4.01 -10.11 0.63
C LYS A 150 3.01 -9.73 -0.46
N ASP A 151 1.92 -9.05 -0.11
CA ASP A 151 0.95 -8.55 -1.09
C ASP A 151 1.61 -7.58 -2.08
N LEU A 152 2.46 -6.68 -1.57
CA LEU A 152 3.23 -5.73 -2.36
C LEU A 152 4.21 -6.43 -3.31
N ILE A 153 4.93 -7.45 -2.84
CA ILE A 153 5.82 -8.28 -3.67
C ILE A 153 5.03 -8.96 -4.79
N ALA A 154 3.88 -9.55 -4.48
CA ALA A 154 3.05 -10.22 -5.49
C ALA A 154 2.57 -9.24 -6.59
N VAL A 155 2.19 -8.03 -6.20
CA VAL A 155 1.79 -6.96 -7.12
C VAL A 155 2.98 -6.44 -7.95
N ARG A 156 4.15 -6.31 -7.32
CA ARG A 156 5.42 -5.94 -7.99
C ARG A 156 5.79 -6.97 -9.05
N ASP A 157 5.75 -8.25 -8.71
CA ASP A 157 6.09 -9.33 -9.63
C ASP A 157 5.08 -9.42 -10.78
N GLY A 158 3.79 -9.18 -10.48
CA GLY A 158 2.77 -9.02 -11.51
C GLY A 158 3.05 -7.87 -12.49
N LEU A 159 3.55 -6.72 -11.99
CA LEU A 159 3.94 -5.61 -12.87
C LEU A 159 5.14 -5.95 -13.75
N LEU A 160 6.12 -6.71 -13.25
CA LEU A 160 7.25 -7.18 -14.07
C LEU A 160 6.76 -8.08 -15.21
N ILE A 161 5.86 -9.03 -14.92
CA ILE A 161 5.25 -9.88 -15.95
C ILE A 161 4.52 -9.05 -17.01
N LEU A 162 3.78 -8.02 -16.59
CA LEU A 162 3.09 -7.15 -17.54
C LEU A 162 4.04 -6.24 -18.33
N ASP A 163 5.13 -5.79 -17.71
CA ASP A 163 6.17 -5.01 -18.37
C ASP A 163 6.87 -5.82 -19.47
N ASP A 164 7.22 -7.09 -19.17
CA ASP A 164 7.73 -8.04 -20.16
C ASP A 164 6.68 -8.35 -21.23
N GLY A 165 5.43 -8.57 -20.82
CA GLY A 165 4.31 -8.78 -21.74
C GLY A 165 4.11 -7.60 -22.70
N PHE A 166 4.28 -6.36 -22.22
CA PHE A 166 4.23 -5.18 -23.08
C PHE A 166 5.40 -5.12 -24.04
N HIS A 167 6.60 -5.56 -23.61
CA HIS A 167 7.74 -5.66 -24.50
C HIS A 167 7.48 -6.64 -25.64
N SER A 168 6.97 -7.84 -25.35
CA SER A 168 6.55 -8.83 -26.37
C SER A 168 5.52 -8.26 -27.36
N LEU A 169 4.59 -7.42 -26.90
CA LEU A 169 3.62 -6.76 -27.80
C LEU A 169 4.30 -5.85 -28.83
N GLN A 170 5.44 -5.24 -28.50
CA GLN A 170 6.20 -4.42 -29.45
C GLN A 170 6.75 -5.27 -30.61
N PHE A 171 6.94 -6.57 -30.41
CA PHE A 171 7.41 -7.53 -31.41
C PHE A 171 6.28 -8.40 -32.01
N ARG A 172 5.01 -8.05 -31.74
CA ARG A 172 3.82 -8.80 -32.20
C ARG A 172 3.75 -10.24 -31.67
N GLU A 173 4.34 -10.48 -30.52
CA GLU A 173 4.23 -11.75 -29.81
C GLU A 173 3.00 -11.75 -28.89
N THR A 174 2.57 -12.95 -28.48
CA THR A 174 1.51 -13.11 -27.48
C THR A 174 1.96 -12.48 -26.15
N PRO A 175 1.20 -11.54 -25.57
CA PRO A 175 1.58 -10.92 -24.31
C PRO A 175 1.54 -11.93 -23.18
N GLN A 176 2.51 -11.84 -22.27
CA GLN A 176 2.39 -12.49 -20.98
C GLN A 176 1.25 -11.84 -20.18
N LEU A 177 0.44 -12.70 -19.58
CA LEU A 177 -0.69 -12.32 -18.75
C LEU A 177 -0.41 -12.74 -17.31
N LEU A 178 -1.14 -12.15 -16.36
CA LEU A 178 -1.01 -12.53 -14.97
C LEU A 178 -1.41 -13.99 -14.75
N PRO A 179 -0.67 -14.73 -13.90
CA PRO A 179 -1.08 -16.04 -13.45
C PRO A 179 -2.49 -15.97 -12.80
N GLN A 180 -3.34 -16.95 -13.10
CA GLN A 180 -4.72 -16.96 -12.59
C GLN A 180 -4.78 -16.87 -11.06
N GLN A 181 -3.86 -17.56 -10.37
CA GLN A 181 -3.74 -17.50 -8.91
C GLN A 181 -3.55 -16.06 -8.39
N LEU A 182 -2.75 -15.24 -9.08
CA LEU A 182 -2.52 -13.85 -8.69
C LEU A 182 -3.77 -12.99 -8.94
N ARG A 183 -4.46 -13.20 -10.07
CA ARG A 183 -5.75 -12.54 -10.35
C ARG A 183 -6.77 -12.83 -9.25
N ASP A 184 -6.89 -14.10 -8.87
CA ASP A 184 -7.83 -14.54 -7.84
C ASP A 184 -7.50 -13.93 -6.47
N GLN A 185 -6.21 -13.88 -6.11
CA GLN A 185 -5.75 -13.21 -4.89
C GLN A 185 -6.13 -11.73 -4.86
N MET A 186 -5.91 -11.01 -5.96
CA MET A 186 -6.26 -9.58 -6.07
C MET A 186 -7.77 -9.37 -5.97
N ILE A 187 -8.57 -10.21 -6.62
CA ILE A 187 -10.03 -10.17 -6.51
C ILE A 187 -10.47 -10.44 -5.06
N ALA A 188 -9.86 -11.44 -4.40
CA ALA A 188 -10.15 -11.76 -3.00
C ALA A 188 -9.82 -10.59 -2.07
N ARG A 189 -8.68 -9.91 -2.26
CA ARG A 189 -8.30 -8.72 -1.47
C ARG A 189 -9.30 -7.57 -1.60
N ARG A 190 -9.88 -7.37 -2.78
CA ARG A 190 -10.92 -6.35 -3.01
C ARG A 190 -12.27 -6.73 -2.39
N LYS A 191 -12.60 -8.02 -2.38
CA LYS A 191 -13.85 -8.55 -1.81
C LYS A 191 -13.81 -8.71 -0.30
N ALA A 192 -12.61 -8.86 0.29
CA ALA A 192 -12.47 -9.07 1.73
C ALA A 192 -13.12 -7.90 2.49
N PRO A 193 -14.17 -8.16 3.31
CA PRO A 193 -14.75 -7.13 4.14
C PRO A 193 -13.69 -6.59 5.10
N LYS A 194 -13.84 -5.33 5.55
CA LYS A 194 -12.97 -4.68 6.56
C LYS A 194 -13.07 -5.37 7.93
N ALA A 195 -12.70 -6.66 8.03
CA ALA A 195 -12.93 -7.52 9.18
C ALA A 195 -12.06 -7.13 10.38
N ASN A 196 -10.87 -6.55 10.16
CA ASN A 196 -9.95 -6.23 11.25
C ASN A 196 -10.19 -4.87 11.94
N SER A 197 -11.33 -4.20 11.72
CA SER A 197 -11.60 -2.91 12.41
C SER A 197 -12.41 -3.03 13.71
N LYS A 198 -12.83 -4.24 14.12
CA LYS A 198 -13.68 -4.47 15.30
C LYS A 198 -12.99 -5.13 16.50
N ALA A 199 -11.88 -5.84 16.33
CA ALA A 199 -11.17 -6.44 17.45
C ALA A 199 -10.13 -5.45 18.02
N ALA A 200 -10.26 -5.09 19.30
CA ALA A 200 -9.34 -4.23 20.06
C ALA A 200 -9.33 -2.72 19.76
N ARG A 201 -10.49 -2.07 19.62
CA ARG A 201 -10.58 -0.61 19.83
C ARG A 201 -10.69 -0.31 21.33
N SER A 202 -9.57 -0.11 22.02
CA SER A 202 -9.63 0.57 23.32
C SER A 202 -9.87 2.06 23.06
N ARG A 203 -11.06 2.54 23.43
CA ARG A 203 -11.44 3.95 23.28
C ARG A 203 -11.02 4.68 24.54
N THR A 204 -10.08 5.61 24.42
CA THR A 204 -9.83 6.58 25.47
C THR A 204 -10.62 7.84 25.14
N SER A 205 -11.72 8.06 25.86
CA SER A 205 -12.41 9.34 25.87
C SER A 205 -11.47 10.40 26.46
N ALA A 206 -11.34 11.55 25.81
CA ALA A 206 -10.73 12.70 26.45
C ALA A 206 -11.64 13.10 27.64
N SER A 207 -11.09 13.08 28.86
CA SER A 207 -11.75 13.73 29.99
C SER A 207 -11.87 15.23 29.67
N PRO A 208 -13.01 15.87 29.97
CA PRO A 208 -13.14 17.31 29.81
C PRO A 208 -12.14 18.01 30.73
N VAL A 209 -11.40 18.97 30.16
CA VAL A 209 -10.65 19.99 30.90
C VAL A 209 -11.65 21.01 31.42
#